data_AF-A0A846NC58-F1
#
_entry.id   AF-A0A846NC58-F1
#
_cell.length_a   1.000
_cell.length_b   1.000
_cell.length_c   1.000
_cell.angle_alpha   90.00
_cell.angle_beta   90.00
_cell.angle_gamma   90.00
#
_symmetry.space_group_name_H-M   'P 1'
#
loop_
_entity.id
_entity.type
_entity.pdbx_description
1 polymer ?
#
loop_
_entity_poly.entity_id
_entity_poly.type
_entity_poly.pdbx_seq_one_letter_code
_entity_poly.pdbx_strand_id
1 'polypeptide(L)'
;MIEAGDIDEYMGRKEVGAVLRKEAKWSTDEAKNVWTIEEHKNILINLTKGIQYLREVRDMIMAGFRWASQNGPLCEEPMRGLKVKLMDVKLHEDPVHRGPAQ
;
A
#
# COMPACT_ATOMS: atom_id res chain seq x y z
N MET A 1 15.60 8.38 -4.14
CA MET A 1 14.85 7.12 -4.15
C MET A 1 13.55 7.23 -4.93
N ILE A 2 12.38 7.42 -4.32
CA ILE A 2 11.11 7.45 -5.10
C ILE A 2 11.01 8.68 -6.01
N GLU A 3 11.54 9.81 -5.55
CA GLU A 3 11.57 11.06 -6.32
C GLU A 3 12.65 11.07 -7.41
N ALA A 4 13.74 10.32 -7.18
CA ALA A 4 14.81 10.16 -8.17
C ALA A 4 14.48 9.13 -9.26
N GLY A 5 13.35 8.40 -9.12
CA GLY A 5 12.97 7.33 -10.04
C GLY A 5 13.64 5.98 -9.76
N ASP A 6 14.31 5.82 -8.60
CA ASP A 6 14.97 4.56 -8.24
C ASP A 6 13.98 3.43 -7.92
N ILE A 7 12.75 3.80 -7.53
CA ILE A 7 11.62 2.89 -7.33
C ILE A 7 10.32 3.54 -7.85
N ASP A 8 9.53 2.76 -8.58
CA ASP A 8 8.22 3.14 -9.11
C ASP A 8 7.18 2.00 -8.97
N GLU A 9 5.94 2.28 -9.35
CA GLU A 9 4.81 1.34 -9.26
C GLU A 9 4.84 0.22 -10.31
N TYR A 10 5.49 0.45 -11.45
CA TYR A 10 5.56 -0.50 -12.56
C TYR A 10 6.72 -1.50 -12.41
N MET A 11 7.69 -1.18 -11.57
CA MET A 11 8.78 -2.07 -11.18
C MET A 11 8.26 -3.32 -10.47
N GLY A 12 8.95 -4.43 -10.69
CA GLY A 12 8.59 -5.68 -10.03
C GLY A 12 8.72 -5.56 -8.51
N ARG A 13 7.71 -6.02 -7.75
CA ARG A 13 7.71 -5.99 -6.27
C ARG A 13 8.99 -6.55 -5.63
N LYS A 14 9.62 -7.56 -6.25
CA LYS A 14 10.90 -8.11 -5.79
C LYS A 14 12.05 -7.13 -5.92
N GLU A 15 12.07 -6.37 -7.01
CA GLU A 15 13.09 -5.36 -7.31
C GLU A 15 12.93 -4.16 -6.37
N VAL A 16 11.71 -3.63 -6.24
CA VAL A 16 11.37 -2.59 -5.27
C VAL A 16 11.80 -3.01 -3.86
N GLY A 17 11.48 -4.24 -3.45
CA GLY A 17 11.88 -4.77 -2.15
C GLY A 17 13.39 -4.93 -1.98
N ALA A 18 14.14 -5.22 -3.05
CA ALA A 18 15.59 -5.31 -3.01
C ALA A 18 16.23 -3.92 -2.81
N VAL A 19 15.77 -2.92 -3.55
CA VAL A 19 16.21 -1.53 -3.42
C VAL A 19 15.92 -0.99 -2.03
N LEU A 20 14.69 -1.18 -1.52
CA LEU A 20 14.30 -0.72 -0.18
C LEU A 20 15.14 -1.36 0.94
N ARG A 21 15.58 -2.61 0.79
CA ARG A 21 16.49 -3.23 1.76
C ARG A 21 17.89 -2.68 1.68
N LYS A 22 18.43 -2.60 0.46
CA LYS A 22 19.84 -2.24 0.25
C LYS A 22 20.08 -0.77 0.58
N GLU A 23 19.24 0.11 0.04
CA GLU A 23 19.46 1.54 0.07
C GLU A 23 18.73 2.19 1.26
N ALA A 24 17.49 1.78 1.56
CA ALA A 24 16.69 2.35 2.66
C ALA A 24 16.80 1.57 3.98
N LYS A 25 17.52 0.44 4.00
CA LYS A 25 17.70 -0.43 5.19
C LYS A 25 16.38 -0.88 5.84
N TRP A 26 15.32 -1.03 5.04
CA TRP A 26 14.04 -1.51 5.54
C TRP A 26 14.12 -2.97 5.96
N SER A 27 13.26 -3.34 6.91
CA SER A 27 13.13 -4.73 7.32
C SER A 27 12.68 -5.61 6.16
N THR A 28 13.06 -6.89 6.25
CA THR A 28 12.73 -7.90 5.23
C THR A 28 11.23 -7.95 4.94
N ASP A 29 10.41 -7.89 5.99
CA ASP A 29 8.96 -7.99 5.91
C ASP A 29 8.32 -6.74 5.30
N GLU A 30 8.77 -5.54 5.69
CA GLU A 30 8.24 -4.30 5.11
C GLU A 30 8.57 -4.18 3.63
N ALA A 31 9.82 -4.46 3.25
CA ALA A 31 10.27 -4.28 1.88
C ALA A 31 9.61 -5.26 0.89
N LYS A 32 9.31 -6.50 1.32
CA LYS A 32 8.66 -7.51 0.46
C LYS A 32 7.17 -7.28 0.28
N ASN A 33 6.52 -6.63 1.24
CA ASN A 33 5.07 -6.52 1.28
C ASN A 33 4.55 -5.14 0.89
N VAL A 34 5.34 -4.38 0.12
CA VAL A 34 4.85 -3.18 -0.55
C VAL A 34 3.75 -3.58 -1.54
N TRP A 35 2.57 -2.98 -1.38
CA TRP A 35 1.40 -3.23 -2.20
C TRP A 35 1.29 -2.27 -3.37
N THR A 36 1.49 -0.97 -3.11
CA THR A 36 1.45 0.07 -4.14
C THR A 36 2.29 1.27 -3.69
N ILE A 37 2.91 1.93 -4.67
CA ILE A 37 3.53 3.23 -4.60
C ILE A 37 2.64 4.17 -5.42
N GLU A 38 2.02 5.13 -4.75
CA GLU A 38 1.11 6.10 -5.35
C GLU A 38 1.89 7.26 -5.98
N GLU A 39 1.26 8.01 -6.89
CA GLU A 39 1.88 9.05 -7.73
C GLU A 39 2.59 10.13 -6.90
N HIS A 40 1.98 10.56 -5.80
CA HIS A 40 2.56 11.52 -4.86
C HIS A 40 3.54 10.88 -3.87
N LYS A 41 4.13 9.74 -4.24
CA LYS A 41 5.23 9.09 -3.51
C LYS A 41 4.80 8.57 -2.13
N ASN A 42 3.53 8.18 -2.02
CA ASN A 42 3.00 7.51 -0.84
C ASN A 42 3.11 5.99 -1.01
N ILE A 43 3.44 5.26 0.05
CA ILE A 43 3.62 3.80 0.03
C ILE A 43 2.59 3.14 0.93
N LEU A 44 1.92 2.11 0.40
CA LEU A 44 1.10 1.19 1.18
C LEU A 44 1.82 -0.15 1.36
N ILE A 45 1.91 -0.61 2.61
CA ILE A 45 2.60 -1.85 3.00
C ILE A 45 1.62 -2.74 3.75
N ASN A 46 1.60 -4.02 3.42
CA ASN A 46 0.84 -5.01 4.18
C ASN A 46 1.71 -5.76 5.20
N LEU A 47 1.38 -5.63 6.48
CA LEU A 47 2.04 -6.36 7.56
C LEU A 47 1.08 -7.31 8.30
N THR A 48 -0.11 -7.54 7.75
CA THR A 48 -1.08 -8.48 8.30
C THR A 48 -0.59 -9.93 8.18
N LYS A 49 -1.06 -10.79 9.09
CA LYS A 49 -0.74 -12.23 9.11
C LYS A 49 -2.00 -13.04 9.34
N GLY A 50 -2.22 -14.08 8.51
CA GLY A 50 -3.31 -15.03 8.70
C GLY A 50 -4.71 -14.51 8.37
N ILE A 51 -4.84 -13.40 7.65
CA ILE A 51 -6.15 -12.84 7.29
C ILE A 51 -6.74 -13.60 6.10
N GLN A 52 -7.90 -14.22 6.31
CA GLN A 52 -8.67 -14.87 5.25
C GLN A 52 -9.29 -13.83 4.33
N TYR A 53 -9.49 -14.17 3.05
CA TYR A 53 -10.14 -13.31 2.04
C TYR A 53 -9.43 -11.97 1.74
N LEU A 54 -8.26 -11.70 2.33
CA LEU A 54 -7.52 -10.45 2.12
C LEU A 54 -7.21 -10.18 0.63
N ARG A 55 -7.03 -11.24 -0.16
CA ARG A 55 -6.78 -11.12 -1.61
C ARG A 55 -7.97 -10.53 -2.36
N GLU A 56 -9.20 -10.76 -1.90
CA GLU A 56 -10.42 -10.26 -2.54
C GLU A 56 -10.57 -8.74 -2.34
N VAL A 57 -10.20 -8.26 -1.15
CA VAL A 57 -10.33 -6.83 -0.80
C VAL A 57 -9.09 -6.00 -1.13
N ARG A 58 -7.98 -6.65 -1.50
CA ARG A 58 -6.69 -5.99 -1.73
C ARG A 58 -6.80 -4.83 -2.72
N ASP A 59 -7.45 -5.05 -3.86
CA ASP A 59 -7.54 -4.04 -4.92
C ASP A 59 -8.43 -2.87 -4.49
N MET A 60 -9.47 -3.14 -3.70
CA MET A 60 -10.34 -2.11 -3.12
C MET A 60 -9.60 -1.26 -2.08
N ILE A 61 -8.78 -1.89 -1.23
CA ILE A 61 -7.93 -1.15 -0.27
C ILE A 61 -6.92 -0.27 -1.02
N MET A 62 -6.29 -0.77 -2.08
CA MET A 62 -5.35 0.02 -2.88
C MET A 62 -6.05 1.20 -3.57
N ALA A 63 -7.25 0.98 -4.12
CA ALA A 63 -8.05 2.05 -4.74
C ALA A 63 -8.44 3.14 -3.73
N GLY A 64 -8.95 2.75 -2.55
CA GLY A 64 -9.29 3.67 -1.48
C GLY A 64 -8.08 4.46 -0.96
N PHE A 65 -6.92 3.79 -0.83
CA PHE A 65 -5.68 4.45 -0.45
C PHE A 65 -5.24 5.51 -1.46
N ARG A 66 -5.32 5.22 -2.76
CA ARG A 66 -4.98 6.19 -3.82
C ARG A 66 -5.92 7.38 -3.80
N TRP A 67 -7.23 7.13 -3.72
CA TRP A 67 -8.23 8.19 -3.62
C TRP A 67 -8.01 9.07 -2.38
N ALA A 68 -7.81 8.45 -1.21
CA ALA A 68 -7.53 9.19 0.01
C ALA A 68 -6.24 10.00 -0.09
N SER A 69 -5.20 9.45 -0.72
CA SER A 69 -3.91 10.14 -0.91
C SER A 69 -4.00 11.33 -1.84
N GLN A 70 -4.84 11.27 -2.88
CA GLN A 70 -5.04 12.37 -3.83
C GLN A 70 -5.87 13.51 -3.26
N ASN A 71 -6.87 13.20 -2.43
CA ASN A 71 -7.73 14.23 -1.87
C ASN A 71 -7.17 14.74 -0.54
N GLY A 72 -6.61 13.91 0.33
CA GLY A 72 -6.13 14.37 1.63
C GLY A 72 -7.24 14.85 2.59
N PRO A 73 -7.06 14.70 3.91
CA PRO A 73 -8.16 14.88 4.86
C PRO A 73 -8.36 16.32 5.37
N LEU A 74 -7.36 17.21 5.20
CA LEU A 74 -7.38 18.54 5.82
C LEU A 74 -7.98 19.62 4.91
N CYS A 75 -7.53 19.64 3.66
CA CYS A 75 -7.80 20.74 2.74
C CYS A 75 -8.16 20.27 1.32
N GLU A 76 -8.49 18.99 1.14
CA GLU A 76 -8.72 18.41 -0.20
C GLU A 76 -7.50 18.56 -1.16
N GLU A 77 -6.29 18.49 -0.61
CA GLU A 77 -5.02 18.51 -1.37
C GLU A 77 -4.26 17.18 -1.31
N PRO A 78 -3.51 16.83 -2.38
CA PRO A 78 -2.71 15.61 -2.41
C PRO A 78 -1.69 15.52 -1.28
N MET A 79 -1.71 14.39 -0.59
CA MET A 79 -0.73 14.04 0.44
C MET A 79 0.55 13.53 -0.21
N ARG A 80 1.70 13.76 0.44
CA ARG A 80 3.01 13.31 -0.06
C ARG A 80 3.88 12.74 1.05
N GLY A 81 4.65 11.71 0.72
CA GLY A 81 5.69 11.15 1.59
C GLY A 81 5.16 10.24 2.70
N LEU A 82 3.94 9.72 2.57
CA LEU A 82 3.34 8.85 3.56
C LEU A 82 3.84 7.40 3.45
N LYS A 83 4.09 6.77 4.60
CA LYS A 83 4.30 5.33 4.75
C LYS A 83 3.15 4.74 5.54
N VAL A 84 2.18 4.15 4.85
CA VAL A 84 0.99 3.55 5.46
C VAL A 84 1.19 2.04 5.61
N LYS A 85 0.90 1.53 6.81
CA LYS A 85 1.04 0.11 7.16
C LYS A 85 -0.31 -0.49 7.52
N LEU A 86 -0.73 -1.49 6.77
CA LEU A 86 -1.89 -2.31 7.11
C LEU A 86 -1.46 -3.35 8.15
N MET A 87 -1.88 -3.13 9.40
CA MET A 87 -1.44 -3.95 10.54
C MET A 87 -2.42 -5.08 10.87
N ASP A 88 -3.73 -4.81 10.77
CA ASP A 88 -4.80 -5.75 11.06
C ASP A 88 -6.00 -5.48 10.14
N VAL A 89 -6.79 -6.50 9.85
CA VAL A 89 -8.01 -6.43 9.05
C VAL A 89 -9.00 -7.48 9.55
N LYS A 90 -10.25 -7.07 9.77
CA LYS A 90 -11.36 -7.98 10.03
C LYS A 90 -12.33 -7.91 8.86
N LEU A 91 -12.53 -9.04 8.20
CA LEU A 91 -13.42 -9.16 7.05
C LEU A 91 -14.62 -10.04 7.41
N HIS A 92 -15.79 -9.64 6.93
CA HIS A 92 -16.99 -10.46 7.03
C HIS A 92 -16.81 -11.74 6.18
N GLU A 93 -17.36 -12.89 6.60
CA GLU A 93 -17.17 -14.18 5.90
C GLU A 93 -17.87 -14.25 4.54
N ASP A 94 -19.06 -13.65 4.46
CA ASP A 94 -19.86 -13.58 3.24
C ASP A 94 -19.33 -12.49 2.28
N PRO A 95 -18.98 -12.84 1.01
CA PRO A 95 -18.51 -11.89 0.00
C PRO A 95 -19.42 -10.69 -0.27
N VAL A 96 -20.74 -10.82 -0.08
CA VAL A 96 -21.70 -9.72 -0.32
C VAL A 96 -21.45 -8.55 0.63
N HIS A 97 -20.86 -8.83 1.80
CA HIS A 97 -20.46 -7.84 2.80
C HIS A 97 -18.98 -7.43 2.70
N ARG A 98 -18.35 -7.64 1.53
CA ARG A 98 -16.98 -7.21 1.22
C ARG A 98 -16.93 -6.37 -0.06
N GLY A 99 -18.01 -5.64 -0.34
CA GLY A 99 -18.12 -4.80 -1.54
C GLY A 99 -17.29 -3.51 -1.47
N PRO A 100 -17.03 -2.86 -2.61
CA PRO A 100 -16.16 -1.68 -2.70
C PRO A 100 -16.69 -0.41 -2.04
N ALA A 101 -17.98 -0.37 -1.71
CA ALA A 101 -18.64 0.80 -1.10
C ALA A 101 -18.76 0.70 0.43
N GLN A 102 -18.10 -0.28 1.05
CA GLN A 102 -18.19 -0.59 2.48
C GLN A 102 -16.87 -0.29 3.21
#